data_AF-A0A167TQ27-F1
#
_entry.id   AF-A0A167TQ27-F1
#
_cell.length_a   1.000
_cell.length_b   1.000
_cell.length_c   1.000
_cell.angle_alpha   90.00
_cell.angle_beta   90.00
_cell.angle_gamma   90.00
#
_symmetry.space_group_name_H-M   'P 1'
#
loop_
_entity.id
_entity.type
_entity.pdbx_description
1 polymer ?
#
loop_
_entity_poly.entity_id
_entity_poly.type
_entity_poly.pdbx_seq_one_letter_code
_entity_poly.pdbx_strand_id
1 'polypeptide(L)' 'LIYPPSGTGAIHIMQRDFRRVDEGEYLNDALIEFGLGHNLDDVRKTDPVLADSIHVF' A
#
# COMPACT_ATOMS: atom_id res chain seq x y z
N LEU A 1 -10.87 -2.90 4.52
CA LEU A 1 -9.52 -3.42 4.83
C LEU A 1 -8.72 -2.29 5.46
N ILE A 2 -7.91 -2.58 6.48
CA ILE A 2 -7.00 -1.59 7.09
C ILE A 2 -5.58 -2.13 6.95
N TYR A 3 -4.65 -1.30 6.47
CA TYR A 3 -3.27 -1.71 6.23
C TYR A 3 -2.26 -0.61 6.63
N PRO A 4 -1.20 -0.91 7.39
CA PRO A 4 -0.96 -2.21 8.06
C PRO A 4 -2.01 -2.48 9.16
N PRO A 5 -2.25 -3.74 9.55
CA PRO A 5 -3.25 -4.08 10.58
C PRO A 5 -2.97 -3.45 11.95
N SER A 6 -1.71 -3.14 12.21
CA SER A 6 -1.22 -2.43 13.40
C SER A 6 -0.01 -1.60 13.01
N GLY A 7 0.04 -0.34 13.46
CA GLY A 7 1.13 0.58 13.16
C GLY A 7 0.61 1.97 12.84
N THR A 8 1.53 2.93 12.76
CA THR A 8 1.25 4.30 12.34
C THR A 8 1.06 4.35 10.81
N GLY A 9 0.21 5.24 10.31
CA GLY A 9 -0.02 5.37 8.86
C GLY A 9 -0.98 4.33 8.28
N ALA A 10 -1.95 3.84 9.07
CA ALA A 10 -2.91 2.85 8.60
C ALA A 10 -3.89 3.43 7.56
N ILE A 11 -3.94 2.81 6.40
CA ILE A 11 -4.79 3.16 5.25
C ILE A 11 -6.09 2.39 5.35
N HIS A 12 -7.21 3.10 5.22
CA HIS A 12 -8.55 2.52 5.22
C HIS A 12 -9.06 2.32 3.79
N ILE A 13 -9.06 1.08 3.31
CA ILE A 13 -9.63 0.71 2.02
C ILE A 13 -11.08 0.29 2.20
N MET A 14 -11.97 1.04 1.55
CA MET A 14 -13.42 0.81 1.55
C MET A 14 -13.86 0.21 0.21
N GLN A 15 -15.11 -0.28 0.15
CA GLN A 15 -15.66 -0.91 -1.05
C GLN A 15 -15.62 0.00 -2.29
N ARG A 16 -15.78 1.31 -2.09
CA ARG A 16 -15.70 2.29 -3.18
C ARG A 16 -14.30 2.37 -3.79
N ASP A 17 -13.27 2.15 -2.99
CA ASP A 17 -11.89 2.24 -3.42
C ASP A 17 -11.59 1.00 -4.26
N PHE A 18 -12.07 -0.18 -3.84
CA PHE A 18 -11.90 -1.43 -4.58
C PHE A 18 -12.43 -1.39 -6.02
N ARG A 19 -13.52 -0.65 -6.29
CA ARG A 19 -14.05 -0.46 -7.65
C ARG A 19 -13.10 0.29 -8.59
N ARG A 20 -12.12 1.03 -8.06
CA ARG A 20 -11.14 1.76 -8.87
C ARG A 20 -10.01 0.88 -9.41
N VAL A 21 -10.02 -0.42 -9.08
CA VAL A 21 -9.12 -1.43 -9.66
C VAL A 21 -9.67 -1.98 -10.98
N ASP A 22 -10.93 -1.69 -11.31
CA ASP A 22 -11.55 -2.16 -12.54
C ASP A 22 -10.93 -1.49 -13.78
N GLU A 23 -11.00 -2.18 -14.93
CA GLU A 23 -10.43 -1.69 -16.19
C GLU A 23 -11.06 -0.36 -16.61
N GLY A 24 -10.22 0.60 -17.02
CA GLY A 24 -10.66 1.93 -17.46
C GLY A 24 -10.85 2.94 -16.32
N GLU A 25 -10.73 2.52 -15.06
CA GLU A 25 -10.75 3.41 -13.91
C GLU A 25 -9.33 3.88 -13.54
N TYR A 26 -9.22 5.12 -13.04
CA TYR A 26 -7.98 5.58 -12.42
C TYR A 26 -7.90 5.02 -11.00
N LEU A 27 -6.73 4.60 -10.53
CA LEU A 27 -6.52 4.32 -9.11
C LEU A 27 -6.68 5.60 -8.27
N ASN A 28 -7.12 5.45 -7.02
CA ASN A 28 -7.08 6.56 -6.06
C ASN A 28 -5.85 6.50 -5.17
N ASP A 29 -5.64 7.59 -4.45
CA ASP A 29 -4.54 7.79 -3.52
C ASP A 29 -4.46 6.63 -2.51
N ALA A 30 -5.60 6.20 -1.95
CA ALA A 30 -5.64 5.10 -0.97
C ALA A 30 -5.15 3.75 -1.53
N LEU A 31 -5.48 3.41 -2.79
CA LEU A 31 -5.00 2.18 -3.42
C LEU A 31 -3.53 2.26 -3.82
N ILE A 32 -3.07 3.44 -4.26
CA ILE A 32 -1.67 3.68 -4.59
C ILE A 32 -0.82 3.55 -3.33
N GLU A 33 -1.18 4.23 -2.25
CA GLU A 33 -0.49 4.19 -0.97
C GLU A 33 -0.47 2.77 -0.39
N PHE A 34 -1.59 2.05 -0.50
CA PHE A 34 -1.67 0.65 -0.09
C PHE A 34 -0.69 -0.23 -0.88
N GLY A 35 -0.69 -0.11 -2.22
CA GLY A 35 0.17 -0.92 -3.08
C GLY A 35 1.64 -0.67 -2.81
N LEU A 36 2.02 0.60 -2.59
CA LEU A 36 3.40 0.97 -2.24
C LEU A 36 3.82 0.38 -0.90
N GLY A 37 3.00 0.54 0.15
CA GLY A 37 3.28 -0.03 1.47
C GLY A 37 3.37 -1.56 1.44
N HIS A 38 2.41 -2.21 0.75
CA HIS A 38 2.39 -3.66 0.62
C HIS A 38 3.63 -4.22 -0.08
N ASN A 39 4.01 -3.61 -1.21
CA ASN A 39 5.20 -4.01 -1.95
C ASN A 39 6.49 -3.78 -1.14
N LEU A 40 6.60 -2.67 -0.41
CA LEU A 40 7.75 -2.40 0.44
C LEU A 40 7.88 -3.41 1.58
N ASP A 41 6.76 -3.87 2.15
CA ASP A 41 6.77 -4.92 3.16
C ASP A 41 7.21 -6.28 2.58
N ASP A 42 6.90 -6.56 1.32
CA ASP A 42 7.43 -7.75 0.63
C ASP A 42 8.93 -7.63 0.34
N VAL A 43 9.41 -6.43 -0.02
CA VAL A 43 10.86 -6.16 -0.08
C VAL A 43 11.48 -6.36 1.30
N ARG A 44 10.88 -5.85 2.38
CA ARG A 44 11.41 -5.99 3.74
C ARG A 44 11.52 -7.44 4.20
N LYS A 45 10.63 -8.33 3.74
CA LYS A 45 10.72 -9.77 4.01
C LYS A 45 11.88 -10.46 3.28
N THR A 46 12.32 -9.92 2.14
CA THR A 46 13.34 -10.54 1.28
C THR A 46 14.72 -9.90 1.45
N ASP A 47 14.78 -8.58 1.55
CA ASP A 47 15.97 -7.77 1.81
C ASP A 47 15.61 -6.59 2.73
N PRO A 48 15.76 -6.75 4.06
CA PRO A 48 15.49 -5.69 5.03
C PRO A 48 16.38 -4.45 4.83
N VAL A 49 17.63 -4.64 4.41
CA VAL A 49 18.58 -3.53 4.25
C VAL A 49 18.17 -2.65 3.08
N LEU A 50 17.76 -3.27 1.97
CA LEU A 50 17.19 -2.54 0.85
C LEU A 50 15.91 -1.81 1.24
N ALA A 51 14.98 -2.49 1.93
CA ALA A 51 13.73 -1.87 2.35
C ALA A 51 13.94 -0.63 3.23
N ASP A 52 14.90 -0.68 4.16
CA ASP A 52 15.20 0.45 5.05
C ASP A 52 15.94 1.61 4.34
N SER A 53 16.48 1.36 3.14
CA SER A 53 17.03 2.41 2.27
C SER A 53 15.99 3.11 1.39
N ILE A 54 14.77 2.54 1.29
CA ILE A 54 13.69 3.05 0.46
C ILE A 54 12.77 3.95 1.31
N HIS A 55 12.61 5.19 0.89
CA HIS A 55 11.63 6.12 1.47
C HIS A 55 10.45 6.30 0.51
N VAL A 56 9.24 6.03 1.01
CA VAL A 56 7.98 6.31 0.32
C VAL A 56 7.36 7.53 1.00
N PHE A 57 7.01 8.53 0.19
CA PHE A 57 6.37 9.78 0.64
C PHE A 57 4.87 9.63 0.84
#